data_AF-A0A3N1PNZ7-F1
#
_entry.id   AF-A0A3N1PNZ7-F1
#
_cell.length_a   1.000
_cell.length_b   1.000
_cell.length_c   1.000
_cell.angle_alpha   90.00
_cell.angle_beta   90.00
_cell.angle_gamma   90.00
#
_symmetry.space_group_name_H-M   'P 1'
#
loop_
_entity.id
_entity.type
_entity.pdbx_description
1 polymer ?
#
loop_
_entity_poly.entity_id
_entity_poly.type
_entity_poly.pdbx_seq_one_letter_code
_entity_poly.pdbx_strand_id
1 'polypeptide(L)'
;MSHSFEAFFNADKNEPPFYFASIKELFKNNHRIRYEVESDPFSDEPYLNIVVDGKYIVGAFIINDESVESDFKELIGKPPIPHMLRMSFLFPNDHNNDFDDIVVILLDYMTKLKDVVVYSPTQEKIVFDASKETP
;
A
#
# COMPACT_ATOMS: atom_id res chain seq x y z
N MET A 1 -9.40 -5.12 -15.23
CA MET A 1 -8.73 -3.79 -15.22
C MET A 1 -7.59 -3.92 -14.24
N SER A 2 -6.47 -3.19 -14.42
CA SER A 2 -5.48 -3.12 -13.34
C SER A 2 -6.12 -2.44 -12.13
N HIS A 3 -6.03 -3.06 -10.97
CA HIS A 3 -6.56 -2.50 -9.74
C HIS A 3 -5.42 -1.90 -8.93
N SER A 4 -5.71 -0.83 -8.20
CA SER A 4 -4.79 -0.27 -7.23
C SER A 4 -5.55 0.21 -6.01
N PHE A 5 -4.85 0.26 -4.89
CA PHE A 5 -5.28 1.03 -3.75
C PHE A 5 -4.07 1.72 -3.13
N GLU A 6 -4.36 2.83 -2.46
CA GLU A 6 -3.38 3.66 -1.77
C GLU A 6 -3.77 3.71 -0.30
N ALA A 7 -2.81 3.46 0.58
CA ALA A 7 -2.98 3.60 2.02
C ALA A 7 -2.17 4.81 2.49
N PHE A 8 -2.87 5.82 3.02
CA PHE A 8 -2.29 6.97 3.69
C PHE A 8 -2.31 6.69 5.18
N PHE A 9 -1.17 6.75 5.85
CA PHE A 9 -1.09 6.49 7.28
C PHE A 9 -0.01 7.32 7.94
N ASN A 10 -0.19 7.55 9.24
CA ASN A 10 0.84 8.16 10.07
C ASN A 10 1.93 7.13 10.38
N ALA A 11 3.17 7.48 10.10
CA ALA A 11 4.34 6.66 10.32
C ALA A 11 5.51 7.52 10.76
N ASP A 12 6.43 6.97 11.56
CA ASP A 12 7.72 7.63 11.71
C ASP A 12 8.42 7.60 10.33
N LYS A 13 8.78 8.77 9.79
CA LYS A 13 9.39 8.92 8.45
C LYS A 13 10.68 8.10 8.28
N ASN A 14 11.25 7.61 9.37
CA ASN A 14 12.47 6.79 9.39
C ASN A 14 12.25 5.28 9.22
N GLU A 15 11.00 4.81 9.08
CA GLU A 15 10.68 3.37 9.03
C GLU A 15 10.13 2.80 7.69
N PRO A 16 10.40 3.32 6.47
CA PRO A 16 9.99 2.63 5.23
C PRO A 16 10.38 1.14 5.15
N PRO A 17 11.60 0.72 5.60
CA PRO A 17 11.97 -0.70 5.62
C PRO A 17 11.08 -1.56 6.54
N PHE A 18 10.48 -0.98 7.58
CA PHE A 18 9.61 -1.69 8.53
C PHE A 18 8.32 -2.16 7.88
N TYR A 19 7.74 -1.36 6.98
CA TYR A 19 6.48 -1.71 6.33
C TYR A 19 6.66 -2.83 5.30
N PHE A 20 7.76 -2.84 4.54
CA PHE A 20 8.10 -3.99 3.72
C PHE A 20 8.39 -5.24 4.54
N ALA A 21 9.03 -5.11 5.71
CA ALA A 21 9.22 -6.24 6.62
C ALA A 21 7.88 -6.77 7.14
N SER A 22 6.93 -5.90 7.46
CA SER A 22 5.59 -6.30 7.91
C SER A 22 4.80 -7.03 6.82
N ILE A 23 4.85 -6.54 5.57
CA ILE A 23 4.26 -7.24 4.42
C ILE A 23 4.92 -8.61 4.22
N LYS A 24 6.25 -8.68 4.35
CA LYS A 24 6.98 -9.95 4.25
C LYS A 24 6.52 -10.96 5.30
N GLU A 25 6.27 -10.49 6.51
CA GLU A 25 5.79 -11.28 7.65
C GLU A 25 4.36 -11.80 7.42
N LEU A 26 3.47 -11.03 6.78
CA LEU A 26 2.09 -11.46 6.47
C LEU A 26 2.06 -12.76 5.68
N PHE A 27 2.98 -12.94 4.73
CA PHE A 27 3.01 -14.14 3.89
C PHE A 27 4.22 -15.06 4.15
N LYS A 28 4.86 -14.97 5.32
CA LYS A 28 6.06 -15.77 5.64
C LYS A 28 5.91 -17.28 5.43
N ASN A 29 4.69 -17.80 5.58
CA ASN A 29 4.37 -19.22 5.45
C ASN A 29 3.68 -19.56 4.11
N ASN A 30 3.54 -18.60 3.20
CA ASN A 30 2.90 -18.81 1.91
C ASN A 30 3.94 -19.19 0.86
N HIS A 31 3.98 -20.48 0.51
CA HIS A 31 4.91 -21.04 -0.47
C HIS A 31 4.71 -20.52 -1.90
N ARG A 32 3.57 -19.89 -2.20
CA ARG A 32 3.29 -19.26 -3.48
C ARG A 32 4.04 -17.95 -3.65
N ILE A 33 4.48 -17.32 -2.55
CA ILE A 33 4.98 -15.95 -2.55
C ILE A 33 6.49 -15.92 -2.41
N ARG A 34 7.12 -15.11 -3.25
CA ARG A 34 8.51 -14.66 -3.11
C ARG A 34 8.55 -13.14 -3.18
N TYR A 35 9.61 -12.56 -2.63
CA TYR A 35 9.79 -11.13 -2.58
C TYR A 35 11.04 -10.71 -3.34
N GLU A 36 10.90 -9.67 -4.14
CA GLU A 36 11.98 -9.02 -4.86
C GLU A 36 11.99 -7.55 -4.44
N VAL A 37 13.14 -7.05 -3.97
CA VAL A 37 13.30 -5.62 -3.68
C VAL A 37 14.09 -5.03 -4.83
N GLU A 38 13.51 -4.04 -5.49
CA GLU A 38 14.08 -3.36 -6.64
C GLU A 38 14.19 -1.87 -6.33
N SER A 39 14.99 -1.14 -7.11
CA SER A 39 15.11 0.31 -7.02
C SER A 39 14.39 0.95 -8.19
N ASP A 40 13.60 1.99 -7.93
CA ASP A 40 13.00 2.79 -8.98
C ASP A 40 14.11 3.45 -9.83
N PRO A 41 14.10 3.31 -11.16
CA PRO A 41 15.18 3.77 -12.02
C PRO A 41 15.26 5.30 -12.14
N PHE A 42 14.28 6.05 -11.65
CA PHE A 42 14.21 7.50 -11.71
C PHE A 42 14.47 8.17 -10.36
N SER A 43 14.08 7.53 -9.24
CA SER A 43 14.26 8.07 -7.89
C SER A 43 15.29 7.33 -7.03
N ASP A 44 15.79 6.17 -7.47
CA ASP A 44 16.61 5.23 -6.68
C ASP A 44 15.91 4.71 -5.40
N GLU A 45 14.64 5.04 -5.18
CA GLU A 45 13.88 4.59 -4.01
C GLU A 45 13.52 3.10 -4.11
N PRO A 46 13.60 2.35 -3.00
CA PRO A 46 13.28 0.93 -3.02
C PRO A 46 11.77 0.71 -3.11
N TYR A 47 11.37 -0.26 -3.94
CA TYR A 47 10.01 -0.81 -3.95
C TYR A 47 10.03 -2.33 -3.78
N LEU A 48 8.90 -2.88 -3.33
CA LEU A 48 8.74 -4.31 -3.05
C LEU A 48 7.83 -4.95 -4.11
N ASN A 49 8.39 -5.89 -4.86
CA ASN A 49 7.64 -6.81 -5.70
C ASN A 49 7.25 -8.05 -4.89
N ILE A 50 5.95 -8.29 -4.77
CA ILE A 50 5.36 -9.51 -4.21
C ILE A 50 5.00 -10.41 -5.39
N VAL A 51 5.81 -11.43 -5.64
CA VAL A 51 5.65 -12.34 -6.78
C VAL A 51 4.93 -13.61 -6.34
N VAL A 52 3.75 -13.86 -6.91
CA VAL A 52 2.85 -14.99 -6.61
C VAL A 52 2.93 -16.01 -7.74
N ASP A 53 3.22 -17.27 -7.39
CA ASP A 53 3.38 -18.41 -8.29
C ASP A 53 4.38 -18.14 -9.45
N GLY A 54 5.31 -17.20 -9.27
CA GLY A 54 6.27 -16.78 -10.29
C GLY A 54 5.69 -16.05 -11.51
N LYS A 55 4.39 -15.73 -11.51
CA LYS A 55 3.67 -15.18 -12.68
C LYS A 55 2.89 -13.89 -12.41
N TYR A 56 2.48 -13.65 -11.18
CA TYR A 56 1.68 -12.48 -10.82
C TYR A 56 2.48 -11.59 -9.87
N ILE A 57 2.71 -10.33 -10.26
CA ILE A 57 3.64 -9.45 -9.56
C ILE A 57 2.87 -8.25 -9.03
N VAL A 58 2.69 -8.17 -7.71
CA VAL A 58 2.11 -7.00 -7.05
C VAL A 58 3.25 -6.07 -6.65
N GLY A 59 3.23 -4.84 -7.15
CA GLY A 59 4.19 -3.81 -6.75
C GLY A 59 3.68 -3.05 -5.52
N ALA A 60 4.53 -2.86 -4.52
CA ALA A 60 4.26 -2.04 -3.35
C ALA A 60 5.30 -0.93 -3.24
N PHE A 61 4.84 0.31 -3.31
CA PHE A 61 5.66 1.52 -3.36
C PHE A 61 5.38 2.36 -2.11
N ILE A 62 6.43 2.89 -1.48
CA ILE A 62 6.31 3.82 -0.36
C ILE A 62 6.72 5.19 -0.87
N ILE A 63 5.83 6.17 -0.72
CA ILE A 63 6.06 7.56 -1.10
C ILE A 63 6.00 8.38 0.18
N ASN A 64 7.02 9.20 0.42
CA ASN A 64 7.18 9.99 1.65
C ASN A 64 7.53 11.47 1.42
N ASP A 65 7.26 11.96 0.21
CA ASP A 65 7.59 13.32 -0.21
C ASP A 65 6.51 14.35 0.21
N GLU A 66 6.74 15.62 -0.15
CA GLU A 66 5.81 16.72 0.14
C GLU A 66 4.46 16.58 -0.58
N SER A 67 4.37 15.76 -1.63
CA SER A 67 3.13 15.58 -2.39
C SER A 67 2.09 14.79 -1.61
N VAL A 68 2.52 13.85 -0.76
CA VAL A 68 1.62 12.98 0.03
C VAL A 68 0.65 13.78 0.90
N GLU A 69 1.14 14.83 1.55
CA GLU A 69 0.33 15.69 2.41
C GLU A 69 -0.70 16.49 1.59
N SER A 70 -0.32 16.94 0.39
CA SER A 70 -1.23 17.64 -0.53
C SER A 70 -2.30 16.70 -1.07
N ASP A 71 -1.90 15.52 -1.57
CA ASP A 71 -2.79 14.49 -2.10
C ASP A 71 -3.83 14.07 -1.06
N PHE A 72 -3.40 13.84 0.19
CA PHE A 72 -4.30 13.51 1.28
C PHE A 72 -5.32 14.63 1.55
N LYS A 73 -4.85 15.88 1.58
CA LYS A 73 -5.73 17.03 1.81
C LYS A 73 -6.76 17.18 0.70
N GLU A 74 -6.38 16.95 -0.56
CA GLU A 74 -7.30 16.97 -1.69
C GLU A 74 -8.34 15.86 -1.61
N LEU A 75 -7.93 14.64 -1.24
CA LEU A 75 -8.82 13.48 -1.13
C LEU A 75 -9.81 13.58 0.05
N ILE A 76 -9.34 14.04 1.21
CA ILE A 76 -10.10 13.97 2.46
C ILE A 76 -10.72 15.32 2.84
N GLY A 77 -10.23 16.43 2.28
CA GLY A 77 -10.64 17.78 2.62
C GLY A 77 -10.23 18.22 4.04
N LYS A 78 -9.32 17.48 4.68
CA LYS A 78 -8.84 17.71 6.05
C LYS A 78 -7.36 18.11 6.04
N PRO A 79 -6.87 18.78 7.09
CA PRO A 79 -5.44 18.97 7.28
C PRO A 79 -4.72 17.61 7.28
N PRO A 80 -3.55 17.49 6.63
CA PRO A 80 -2.76 16.27 6.68
C PRO A 80 -2.29 15.99 8.12
N ILE A 81 -2.15 14.71 8.44
CA ILE A 81 -1.53 14.27 9.70
C ILE A 81 -0.02 14.45 9.54
N PRO A 82 0.72 14.99 10.54
CA PRO A 82 2.17 15.06 10.48
C PRO A 82 2.79 13.69 10.20
N HIS A 83 3.87 13.66 9.42
CA HIS A 83 4.59 12.43 9.07
C HIS A 83 3.76 11.40 8.28
N MET A 84 2.88 11.88 7.42
CA MET A 84 2.11 11.00 6.55
C MET A 84 3.00 10.29 5.52
N LEU A 85 2.76 9.00 5.36
CA LEU A 85 3.28 8.19 4.27
C LEU A 85 2.13 7.72 3.39
N ARG A 86 2.41 7.53 2.10
CA ARG A 86 1.53 6.81 1.20
C ARG A 86 2.18 5.49 0.81
N MET A 87 1.44 4.39 0.94
CA MET A 87 1.79 3.14 0.30
C MET A 87 0.83 2.83 -0.84
N SER A 88 1.37 2.67 -2.05
CA SER A 88 0.59 2.34 -3.23
C SER A 88 0.81 0.89 -3.63
N PHE A 89 -0.28 0.16 -3.80
CA PHE A 89 -0.27 -1.21 -4.28
C PHE A 89 -0.79 -1.27 -5.71
N LEU A 90 0.04 -1.78 -6.63
CA LEU A 90 -0.29 -1.95 -8.03
C LEU A 90 -0.50 -3.42 -8.34
N PHE A 91 -1.73 -3.77 -8.71
CA PHE A 91 -2.11 -5.12 -9.07
C PHE A 91 -2.21 -5.25 -10.59
N PRO A 92 -1.51 -6.23 -11.20
CA PRO A 92 -1.74 -6.61 -12.59
C PRO A 92 -3.19 -7.02 -12.80
N ASN A 93 -3.63 -7.01 -14.04
CA ASN A 93 -4.97 -7.44 -14.38
C ASN A 93 -5.12 -8.95 -14.16
N ASP A 94 -6.03 -9.34 -13.28
CA ASP A 94 -6.38 -10.73 -13.01
C ASP A 94 -7.80 -11.01 -13.53
N HIS A 95 -7.90 -11.61 -14.71
CA HIS A 95 -9.20 -11.82 -15.36
C HIS A 95 -10.04 -12.93 -14.71
N ASN A 96 -9.39 -13.87 -14.03
CA ASN A 96 -10.04 -15.04 -13.46
C ASN A 96 -10.17 -14.95 -11.94
N ASN A 97 -9.69 -13.86 -11.34
CA ASN A 97 -9.63 -13.65 -9.89
C ASN A 97 -8.84 -14.76 -9.17
N ASP A 98 -7.81 -15.31 -9.83
CA ASP A 98 -6.94 -16.36 -9.30
C ASP A 98 -6.05 -15.89 -8.13
N PHE A 99 -5.92 -14.57 -7.94
CA PHE A 99 -5.04 -13.92 -6.95
C PHE A 99 -5.76 -12.86 -6.09
N ASP A 100 -7.10 -12.84 -6.10
CA ASP A 100 -7.91 -11.93 -5.26
C ASP A 100 -7.63 -12.13 -3.76
N ASP A 101 -7.22 -13.34 -3.35
CA ASP A 101 -6.81 -13.62 -1.97
C ASP A 101 -5.66 -12.72 -1.52
N ILE A 102 -4.70 -12.43 -2.39
CA ILE A 102 -3.57 -11.54 -2.09
C ILE A 102 -4.04 -10.09 -1.93
N VAL A 103 -4.95 -9.64 -2.80
CA VAL A 103 -5.57 -8.30 -2.71
C VAL A 103 -6.29 -8.14 -1.38
N VAL A 104 -7.12 -9.13 -1.02
CA VAL A 104 -7.91 -9.13 0.21
C VAL A 104 -7.01 -9.12 1.45
N ILE A 105 -5.95 -9.92 1.49
CA ILE A 105 -5.03 -9.96 2.64
C ILE A 105 -4.30 -8.62 2.82
N LEU A 106 -3.80 -8.03 1.73
CA LEU A 106 -3.11 -6.74 1.78
C LEU A 106 -4.07 -5.62 2.21
N LEU A 107 -5.28 -5.59 1.65
CA LEU A 107 -6.30 -4.61 2.01
C LEU A 107 -6.70 -4.76 3.48
N ASP A 108 -7.01 -5.98 3.93
CA ASP A 108 -7.36 -6.27 5.33
C ASP A 108 -6.25 -5.82 6.29
N TYR A 109 -4.98 -6.12 5.99
CA TYR A 109 -3.86 -5.64 6.77
C TYR A 109 -3.82 -4.11 6.86
N MET A 110 -3.96 -3.41 5.73
CA MET A 110 -3.91 -1.95 5.68
C MET A 110 -5.05 -1.33 6.50
N THR A 111 -6.26 -1.90 6.44
CA THR A 111 -7.40 -1.40 7.24
C THR A 111 -7.25 -1.63 8.75
N LYS A 112 -6.31 -2.46 9.19
CA LYS A 112 -6.02 -2.70 10.61
C LYS A 112 -4.96 -1.74 11.17
N LEU A 113 -4.31 -0.95 10.32
CA LEU A 113 -3.36 0.06 10.77
C LEU A 113 -4.10 1.20 11.48
N LYS A 114 -3.46 1.80 12.47
CA LYS A 114 -4.01 2.97 13.17
C LYS A 114 -3.86 4.21 12.28
N ASP A 115 -4.83 5.12 12.36
CA ASP A 115 -4.76 6.44 11.69
C ASP A 115 -4.53 6.30 10.17
N VAL A 116 -5.12 5.26 9.56
CA VAL A 116 -5.00 4.95 8.13
C VAL A 116 -6.25 5.36 7.37
N VAL A 117 -6.05 5.83 6.15
CA VAL A 117 -7.09 6.02 5.14
C VAL A 117 -6.70 5.24 3.90
N VAL A 118 -7.58 4.34 3.47
CA VAL A 118 -7.37 3.57 2.24
C VAL A 118 -8.28 4.14 1.15
N TYR A 119 -7.66 4.52 0.04
CA TYR A 119 -8.29 5.09 -1.14
C TYR A 119 -8.15 4.12 -2.32
N SER A 120 -9.18 4.00 -3.14
CA SER A 120 -9.12 3.28 -4.41
C SER A 120 -9.12 4.30 -5.56
N PRO A 121 -7.96 4.53 -6.21
CA PRO A 121 -7.87 5.43 -7.37
C PRO A 121 -8.80 5.01 -8.49
N THR A 122 -8.89 3.69 -8.76
CA THR A 122 -9.75 3.16 -9.84
C THR A 122 -11.24 3.42 -9.60
N GLN A 123 -11.68 3.48 -8.34
CA GLN A 123 -13.08 3.74 -7.99
C GLN A 123 -13.33 5.19 -7.55
N GLU A 124 -12.29 6.01 -7.55
CA GLU A 124 -12.27 7.39 -7.08
C GLU A 124 -12.94 7.57 -5.70
N LYS A 125 -12.73 6.62 -4.77
CA LYS A 125 -13.41 6.64 -3.47
C LYS A 125 -12.54 6.15 -2.32
N ILE A 126 -12.83 6.67 -1.14
CA ILE A 126 -12.30 6.16 0.12
C ILE A 126 -12.99 4.82 0.40
N VAL A 127 -12.19 3.75 0.53
CA VAL A 127 -12.68 2.41 0.87
C VAL A 127 -12.64 2.14 2.38
N PHE A 128 -11.76 2.84 3.11
CA PHE A 128 -11.65 2.74 4.56
C PHE A 128 -11.04 4.02 5.15
N ASP A 129 -11.49 4.42 6.35
CA ASP A 129 -11.02 5.62 7.05
C ASP A 129 -11.05 5.39 8.57
N ALA A 130 -9.92 4.95 9.13
CA ALA A 130 -9.70 4.85 10.58
C ALA A 130 -9.20 6.16 11.20
N SER A 131 -8.96 7.22 10.42
CA SER A 131 -8.63 8.55 10.97
C SER A 131 -9.78 9.17 11.76
N LYS A 132 -10.97 8.55 11.70
CA LYS A 132 -12.18 8.92 12.44
C LYS A 132 -12.27 8.29 13.83
N GLU A 133 -11.43 7.32 14.17
CA GLU A 133 -11.40 6.75 15.52
C GLU A 133 -10.63 7.67 16.47
N THR A 134 -11.26 8.79 16.83
CA THR A 134 -10.85 9.57 18.00
C THR A 134 -11.02 8.71 19.27
N PRO A 135 -10.03 8.68 20.19
CA PRO A 135 -10.22 8.08 21.52
C PRO A 135 -11.32 8.78 22.32
#